data_AF-A0A1G2P473-F1
#
_entry.id   AF-A0A1G2P473-F1
#
_cell.length_a   1.000
_cell.length_b   1.000
_cell.length_c   1.000
_cell.angle_alpha   90.00
_cell.angle_beta   90.00
_cell.angle_gamma   90.00
#
_symmetry.space_group_name_H-M   'P 1'
#
loop_
_entity.id
_entity.type
_entity.pdbx_description
1 polymer ?
#
loop_
_entity_poly.entity_id
_entity_poly.type
_entity_poly.pdbx_seq_one_letter_code
_entity_poly.pdbx_strand_id
1 'polypeptide(L)'
;MTQLTKRQQKIIDFIFTKEEVQNQDIVEFFISENEPLSRETIGRELNELVSLNKLLKIGKGRAVAYKITESHPLLKPVDYEGYFSKDQDVRAPGTIKFDQNIFSKLSGLFKPEEVAELFQKNRDFSKRIANLSPAIIQKEYERITIELSWKSSKIEGNTYSLIDTEILIKEHKEASGHKKEEATMILNHKKTLDYIFSNKEKFKKISLRDIEDVHRLLVGDLGVEFGLRSKSVGITGTNYRPLDNVHQIKEAVEKMSECINSAEDPWNKALIMLLAVAYIQPFEDGNKRTSRLIANACLIAGDVCPLSFRSVDESDYKKAILLFYELGNASLMKSIFLEQFNFAVSNYFL
;
A
#
# COMPACT_ATOMS: atom_id res chain seq x y z
N MET A 1 6.68 11.18 -8.61
CA MET A 1 5.41 11.63 -9.22
C MET A 1 5.46 13.13 -9.43
N THR A 2 4.90 13.67 -10.51
CA THR A 2 4.79 15.12 -10.68
C THR A 2 3.62 15.63 -9.84
N GLN A 3 3.90 16.58 -8.96
CA GLN A 3 2.95 17.21 -8.05
C GLN A 3 1.90 18.01 -8.83
N LEU A 4 0.63 17.88 -8.44
CA LEU A 4 -0.43 18.68 -9.00
C LEU A 4 -0.55 20.00 -8.25
N THR A 5 -0.76 21.09 -8.97
CA THR A 5 -1.08 22.38 -8.36
C THR A 5 -2.48 22.34 -7.74
N LYS A 6 -2.77 23.21 -6.76
CA LYS A 6 -4.14 23.36 -6.20
C LYS A 6 -5.20 23.59 -7.27
N ARG A 7 -4.85 24.30 -8.34
CA ARG A 7 -5.75 24.57 -9.47
C ARG A 7 -5.99 23.31 -10.30
N GLN A 8 -4.93 22.56 -10.60
CA GLN A 8 -5.02 21.28 -11.29
C GLN A 8 -5.88 20.28 -10.50
N GLN A 9 -5.75 20.28 -9.17
CA GLN A 9 -6.60 19.47 -8.30
C GLN A 9 -8.07 19.88 -8.40
N LYS A 10 -8.40 21.17 -8.29
CA LYS A 10 -9.78 21.68 -8.47
C LYS A 10 -10.37 21.29 -9.83
N ILE A 11 -9.56 21.38 -10.90
CA ILE A 11 -9.97 20.94 -12.24
C ILE A 11 -10.35 19.46 -12.20
N ILE A 12 -9.47 18.59 -11.72
CA ILE A 12 -9.71 17.14 -11.64
C ILE A 12 -10.96 16.83 -10.81
N ASP A 13 -11.12 17.45 -9.64
CA ASP A 13 -12.27 17.25 -8.76
C ASP A 13 -13.58 17.59 -9.48
N PHE A 14 -13.59 18.68 -10.25
CA PHE A 14 -14.75 19.06 -11.07
C PHE A 14 -15.03 18.03 -12.18
N ILE A 15 -14.02 17.62 -12.97
CA ILE A 15 -14.20 16.61 -14.04
C ILE A 15 -14.74 15.30 -13.44
N PHE A 16 -14.30 14.94 -12.24
CA PHE A 16 -14.76 13.72 -11.56
C PHE A 16 -16.27 13.74 -11.30
N THR A 17 -16.86 14.89 -10.99
CA THR A 17 -18.31 15.01 -10.73
C THR A 17 -19.18 14.91 -11.98
N LYS A 18 -18.59 15.10 -13.17
CA LYS A 18 -19.30 15.26 -14.45
C LYS A 18 -18.98 14.16 -15.46
N GLU A 19 -18.09 13.23 -15.12
CA GLU A 19 -17.50 12.15 -15.95
C GLU A 19 -16.71 12.61 -17.19
N GLU A 20 -17.20 13.62 -17.91
CA GLU A 20 -16.61 14.23 -19.10
C GLU A 20 -16.95 15.72 -19.13
N VAL A 21 -15.96 16.57 -19.35
CA VAL A 21 -16.17 18.03 -19.44
C VAL A 21 -15.39 18.65 -20.58
N GLN A 22 -15.91 19.73 -21.15
CA GLN A 22 -15.22 20.60 -22.08
C GLN A 22 -14.47 21.70 -21.33
N ASN A 23 -13.53 22.34 -22.03
CA ASN A 23 -12.79 23.49 -21.49
C ASN A 23 -13.75 24.60 -21.00
N GLN A 24 -14.87 24.81 -21.70
CA GLN A 24 -15.88 25.81 -21.35
C GLN A 24 -16.57 25.50 -20.02
N ASP A 25 -16.89 24.25 -19.73
CA ASP A 25 -17.53 23.85 -18.47
C ASP A 25 -16.64 24.18 -17.26
N ILE A 26 -15.32 24.06 -17.44
CA ILE A 26 -14.33 24.37 -16.41
C ILE A 26 -14.20 25.89 -16.23
N VAL A 27 -14.27 26.66 -17.32
CA VAL A 27 -14.31 28.13 -17.24
C VAL A 27 -15.52 28.57 -16.40
N GLU A 28 -16.70 27.99 -16.68
CA GLU A 28 -17.93 28.28 -15.95
C GLU A 28 -17.86 27.87 -14.48
N PHE A 29 -17.25 26.71 -14.18
CA PHE A 29 -16.99 26.28 -12.81
C PHE A 29 -16.15 27.31 -12.03
N PHE A 30 -15.02 27.75 -12.59
CA PHE A 30 -14.15 28.73 -11.91
C PHE A 30 -14.80 30.12 -11.77
N ILE A 31 -15.69 30.51 -12.70
CA ILE A 31 -16.53 31.71 -12.54
C ILE A 31 -17.49 31.52 -11.36
N SER A 32 -18.15 30.36 -11.25
CA SER A 32 -19.10 30.09 -10.15
C SER A 32 -18.44 30.03 -8.76
N GLU A 33 -17.15 29.70 -8.71
CA GLU A 33 -16.33 29.68 -7.49
C GLU A 33 -15.71 31.05 -7.14
N ASN A 34 -16.09 32.14 -7.84
CA ASN A 34 -15.49 33.48 -7.69
C ASN A 34 -13.96 33.52 -7.93
N GLU A 35 -13.42 32.60 -8.73
CA GLU A 35 -12.01 32.52 -9.12
C GLU A 35 -11.87 32.51 -10.66
N PRO A 36 -12.31 33.54 -11.40
CA PRO A 36 -12.41 33.48 -12.86
C PRO A 36 -11.04 33.26 -13.51
N LEU A 37 -10.94 32.24 -14.34
CA LEU A 37 -9.74 31.90 -15.11
C LEU A 37 -9.99 32.05 -16.61
N SER A 38 -8.99 32.52 -17.34
CA SER A 38 -9.07 32.61 -18.80
C SER A 38 -9.08 31.21 -19.43
N ARG A 39 -9.73 31.11 -20.59
CA ARG A 39 -9.81 29.87 -21.37
C ARG A 39 -8.42 29.31 -21.73
N GLU A 40 -7.47 30.19 -22.00
CA GLU A 40 -6.07 29.86 -22.32
C GLU A 40 -5.31 29.34 -21.11
N THR A 41 -5.64 29.84 -19.91
CA THR A 41 -5.05 29.37 -18.65
C THR A 41 -5.54 27.96 -18.36
N ILE A 42 -6.86 27.73 -18.41
CA ILE A 42 -7.44 26.39 -18.27
C ILE A 42 -6.92 25.46 -19.37
N GLY A 43 -6.77 25.93 -20.61
CA GLY A 43 -6.20 25.16 -21.69
C GLY A 43 -4.76 24.69 -21.43
N ARG A 44 -3.93 25.54 -20.79
CA ARG A 44 -2.57 25.16 -20.38
C ARG A 44 -2.58 24.08 -19.30
N GLU A 45 -3.37 24.27 -18.25
CA GLU A 45 -3.50 23.30 -17.15
C GLU A 45 -4.01 21.94 -17.66
N LEU A 46 -5.01 21.94 -18.55
CA LEU A 46 -5.53 20.72 -19.15
C LEU A 46 -4.49 20.00 -19.99
N ASN A 47 -3.68 20.72 -20.77
CA ASN A 47 -2.62 20.10 -21.57
C ASN A 47 -1.51 19.51 -20.68
N GLU A 48 -1.18 20.17 -19.58
CA GLU A 48 -0.25 19.65 -18.58
C GLU A 48 -0.82 18.42 -17.87
N LEU A 49 -2.08 18.45 -17.46
CA LEU A 49 -2.76 17.29 -16.88
C LEU A 49 -2.86 16.11 -17.85
N VAL A 50 -3.00 16.36 -19.15
CA VAL A 50 -2.93 15.32 -20.19
C VAL A 50 -1.50 14.79 -20.33
N SER A 51 -0.48 15.64 -20.33
CA SER A 51 0.92 15.17 -20.41
C SER A 51 1.36 14.39 -19.17
N LEU A 52 0.77 14.69 -18.01
CA LEU A 52 0.92 13.95 -16.75
C LEU A 52 0.07 12.67 -16.68
N ASN A 53 -0.62 12.29 -17.77
CA ASN A 53 -1.54 11.15 -17.85
C ASN A 53 -2.65 11.17 -16.78
N LYS A 54 -3.06 12.36 -16.32
CA LYS A 54 -4.18 12.53 -15.38
C LYS A 54 -5.52 12.67 -16.09
N LEU A 55 -5.51 13.26 -17.30
CA LEU A 55 -6.68 13.41 -18.15
C LEU A 55 -6.48 12.75 -19.52
N LEU A 56 -7.55 12.17 -20.05
CA LEU A 56 -7.70 11.76 -21.43
C LEU A 56 -8.39 12.89 -22.21
N LYS A 57 -7.77 13.31 -23.30
CA LYS A 57 -8.35 14.26 -24.25
C LYS A 57 -9.09 13.50 -25.35
N ILE A 58 -10.39 13.69 -25.45
CA ILE A 58 -11.29 12.99 -26.36
C ILE A 58 -11.86 14.01 -27.37
N GLY A 59 -12.03 13.61 -28.62
CA GLY A 59 -12.61 14.46 -29.66
C GLY A 59 -11.63 15.43 -30.32
N LYS A 60 -12.15 16.30 -31.19
CA LYS A 60 -11.36 17.29 -31.98
C LYS A 60 -12.09 18.63 -32.09
N GLY A 61 -11.33 19.71 -32.23
CA GLY A 61 -11.86 21.05 -32.42
C GLY A 61 -12.70 21.55 -31.24
N ARG A 62 -13.95 21.97 -31.50
CA ARG A 62 -14.87 22.45 -30.46
C ARG A 62 -15.50 21.33 -29.63
N ALA A 63 -15.43 20.09 -30.10
CA ALA A 63 -15.93 18.91 -29.39
C ALA A 63 -14.85 18.23 -28.53
N VAL A 64 -13.76 18.94 -28.22
CA VAL A 64 -12.73 18.40 -27.32
C VAL A 64 -13.30 18.37 -25.91
N ALA A 65 -13.32 17.18 -25.34
CA ALA A 65 -13.66 16.93 -23.97
C ALA A 65 -12.50 16.25 -23.23
N TYR A 66 -12.55 16.35 -21.91
CA TYR A 66 -11.53 15.86 -21.01
C TYR A 66 -12.20 14.94 -20.01
N LYS A 67 -11.63 13.75 -19.85
CA LYS A 67 -12.05 12.72 -18.90
C LYS A 67 -10.87 12.34 -18.02
N ILE A 68 -11.10 11.91 -16.79
CA ILE A 68 -10.01 11.43 -15.94
C ILE A 68 -9.48 10.11 -16.49
N THR A 69 -8.15 10.00 -16.62
CA THR A 69 -7.46 8.80 -17.14
C THR A 69 -7.63 7.59 -16.23
N GLU A 70 -7.81 7.82 -14.93
CA GLU A 70 -7.93 6.79 -13.91
C GLU A 70 -9.27 6.90 -13.19
N SER A 71 -10.26 6.16 -13.69
CA SER A 71 -11.63 6.13 -13.17
C SER A 71 -11.79 5.31 -11.89
N HIS A 72 -10.72 4.64 -11.46
CA HIS A 72 -10.80 3.77 -10.29
C HIS A 72 -11.09 4.61 -9.03
N PRO A 73 -12.15 4.30 -8.26
CA PRO A 73 -12.63 5.15 -7.16
C PRO A 73 -11.59 5.36 -6.06
N LEU A 74 -10.66 4.43 -5.89
CA LEU A 74 -9.57 4.50 -4.91
C LEU A 74 -8.26 5.08 -5.46
N LEU A 75 -8.18 5.47 -6.74
CA LEU A 75 -6.94 5.99 -7.36
C LEU A 75 -7.12 7.40 -7.90
N LYS A 76 -8.02 8.17 -7.28
CA LYS A 76 -8.25 9.56 -7.67
C LYS A 76 -6.94 10.35 -7.54
N PRO A 77 -6.60 11.21 -8.51
CA PRO A 77 -5.48 12.13 -8.34
C PRO A 77 -5.70 13.02 -7.10
N VAL A 78 -4.70 13.10 -6.22
CA VAL A 78 -4.74 13.91 -4.99
C VAL A 78 -3.38 14.59 -4.79
N ASP A 79 -3.39 15.89 -4.50
CA ASP A 79 -2.24 16.63 -3.96
C ASP A 79 -1.97 16.20 -2.50
N TYR A 80 -1.22 15.11 -2.36
CA TYR A 80 -0.91 14.55 -1.04
C TYR A 80 0.01 15.45 -0.22
N GLU A 81 0.90 16.23 -0.83
CA GLU A 81 1.76 17.17 -0.08
C GLU A 81 0.93 18.30 0.51
N GLY A 82 0.06 18.91 -0.30
CA GLY A 82 -0.89 19.90 0.18
C GLY A 82 -1.84 19.33 1.24
N TYR A 83 -2.25 18.08 1.10
CA TYR A 83 -3.09 17.38 2.07
C TYR A 83 -2.38 17.17 3.43
N PHE A 84 -1.16 16.62 3.42
CA PHE A 84 -0.38 16.34 4.64
C PHE A 84 0.35 17.56 5.22
N SER A 85 0.41 18.68 4.50
CA SER A 85 0.90 19.96 5.03
C SER A 85 -0.01 20.56 6.12
N LYS A 86 -1.26 20.11 6.15
CA LYS A 86 -2.27 20.52 7.13
C LYS A 86 -2.29 19.55 8.31
N ASP A 87 -2.53 20.10 9.50
CA ASP A 87 -2.77 19.29 10.70
C ASP A 87 -3.98 18.36 10.54
N GLN A 88 -4.00 17.28 11.32
CA GLN A 88 -5.00 16.20 11.19
C GLN A 88 -6.44 16.72 11.23
N ASP A 89 -6.73 17.68 12.11
CA ASP A 89 -8.08 18.22 12.31
C ASP A 89 -8.51 19.18 11.20
N VAL A 90 -7.57 19.62 10.37
CA VAL A 90 -7.81 20.50 9.22
C VAL A 90 -7.88 19.68 7.92
N ARG A 91 -7.02 18.68 7.72
CA ARG A 91 -7.05 17.83 6.51
C ARG A 91 -8.19 16.81 6.52
N ALA A 92 -8.53 16.30 7.70
CA ALA A 92 -9.49 15.23 7.93
C ALA A 92 -10.43 15.63 9.09
N PRO A 93 -11.29 16.66 8.89
CA PRO A 93 -12.13 17.18 9.96
C PRO A 93 -13.18 16.16 10.40
N GLY A 94 -13.34 16.03 11.72
CA GLY A 94 -14.34 15.13 12.32
C GLY A 94 -13.97 13.65 12.24
N THR A 95 -14.84 12.80 12.79
CA THR A 95 -14.60 11.35 12.83
C THR A 95 -14.80 10.71 11.47
N ILE A 96 -13.78 10.03 10.96
CA ILE A 96 -13.84 9.23 9.74
C ILE A 96 -14.14 7.78 10.14
N LYS A 97 -15.25 7.22 9.65
CA LYS A 97 -15.68 5.86 9.96
C LYS A 97 -15.19 4.86 8.91
N PHE A 98 -15.12 3.59 9.29
CA PHE A 98 -14.89 2.47 8.37
C PHE A 98 -15.93 2.47 7.22
N ASP A 99 -15.46 2.46 5.97
CA ASP A 99 -16.30 2.30 4.78
C ASP A 99 -16.64 0.82 4.56
N GLN A 100 -17.89 0.45 4.83
CA GLN A 100 -18.40 -0.92 4.65
C GLN A 100 -18.31 -1.42 3.19
N ASN A 101 -18.25 -0.49 2.24
CA ASN A 101 -18.15 -0.80 0.81
C ASN A 101 -16.70 -0.74 0.29
N ILE A 102 -15.70 -0.66 1.16
CA ILE A 102 -14.30 -0.55 0.71
C ILE A 102 -13.87 -1.75 -0.13
N PHE A 103 -14.29 -2.96 0.25
CA PHE A 103 -13.86 -4.20 -0.41
C PHE A 103 -14.40 -4.34 -1.84
N SER A 104 -15.59 -3.82 -2.12
CA SER A 104 -16.13 -3.82 -3.50
C SER A 104 -15.40 -2.83 -4.41
N LYS A 105 -14.56 -1.95 -3.86
CA LYS A 105 -13.77 -0.95 -4.59
C LYS A 105 -12.30 -1.35 -4.73
N LEU A 106 -11.85 -2.47 -4.14
CA LEU A 106 -10.45 -2.88 -4.13
C LEU A 106 -10.03 -3.70 -5.37
N SER A 107 -11.00 -4.18 -6.16
CA SER A 107 -10.72 -4.89 -7.41
C SER A 107 -10.26 -3.92 -8.51
N GLY A 108 -9.23 -4.28 -9.27
CA GLY A 108 -8.79 -3.48 -10.42
C GLY A 108 -7.88 -2.30 -10.06
N LEU A 109 -7.11 -2.43 -8.97
CA LEU A 109 -6.12 -1.41 -8.59
C LEU A 109 -4.97 -1.29 -9.60
N PHE A 110 -4.67 -2.36 -10.33
CA PHE A 110 -3.74 -2.33 -11.46
C PHE A 110 -4.49 -2.34 -12.78
N LYS A 111 -4.03 -1.50 -13.73
CA LYS A 111 -4.49 -1.51 -15.11
C LYS A 111 -3.92 -2.75 -15.83
N PRO A 112 -4.58 -3.24 -16.89
CA PRO A 112 -4.08 -4.38 -17.66
C PRO A 112 -2.64 -4.21 -18.15
N GLU A 113 -2.24 -2.99 -18.52
CA GLU A 113 -0.88 -2.70 -19.00
C GLU A 113 0.15 -2.79 -17.86
N GLU A 114 -0.20 -2.32 -16.66
CA GLU A 114 0.65 -2.43 -15.46
C GLU A 114 0.81 -3.91 -15.06
N VAL A 115 -0.28 -4.68 -15.09
CA VAL A 115 -0.24 -6.14 -14.84
C VAL A 115 0.66 -6.83 -15.86
N ALA A 116 0.55 -6.48 -17.15
CA ALA A 116 1.42 -7.03 -18.20
C ALA A 116 2.91 -6.70 -17.97
N GLU A 117 3.22 -5.48 -17.53
CA GLU A 117 4.59 -5.08 -17.17
C GLU A 117 5.12 -5.88 -15.97
N LEU A 118 4.31 -6.01 -14.91
CA LEU A 118 4.62 -6.81 -13.72
C LEU A 118 4.89 -8.28 -14.08
N PHE A 119 4.06 -8.86 -14.95
CA PHE A 119 4.29 -10.21 -15.49
C PHE A 119 5.60 -10.31 -16.26
N GLN A 120 5.92 -9.35 -17.13
CA GLN A 120 7.17 -9.38 -17.88
C GLN A 120 8.39 -9.36 -16.96
N LYS A 121 8.41 -8.45 -15.98
CA LYS A 121 9.48 -8.37 -14.98
C LYS A 121 9.59 -9.64 -14.15
N ASN A 122 8.46 -10.25 -13.80
CA ASN A 122 8.46 -11.51 -13.08
C ASN A 122 9.00 -12.67 -13.92
N ARG A 123 8.72 -12.71 -15.23
CA ARG A 123 9.34 -13.70 -16.12
C ARG A 123 10.85 -13.60 -16.11
N ASP A 124 11.40 -12.38 -16.12
CA ASP A 124 12.84 -12.16 -16.07
C ASP A 124 13.43 -12.63 -14.74
N PHE A 125 12.72 -12.36 -13.63
CA PHE A 125 13.03 -12.92 -12.31
C PHE A 125 13.00 -14.46 -12.28
N SER A 126 11.94 -15.09 -12.79
CA SER A 126 11.82 -16.55 -12.82
C SER A 126 12.92 -17.21 -13.65
N LYS A 127 13.30 -16.61 -14.79
CA LYS A 127 14.43 -17.07 -15.61
C LYS A 127 15.76 -17.01 -14.86
N ARG A 128 16.01 -15.95 -14.08
CA ARG A 128 17.23 -15.85 -13.27
C ARG A 128 17.24 -16.93 -12.19
N ILE A 129 16.18 -17.05 -11.41
CA ILE A 129 16.10 -18.07 -10.35
C ILE A 129 16.30 -19.48 -10.89
N ALA A 130 15.75 -19.80 -12.06
CA ALA A 130 15.91 -21.12 -12.67
C ALA A 130 17.38 -21.51 -12.97
N ASN A 131 18.27 -20.53 -13.12
CA ASN A 131 19.70 -20.74 -13.38
C ASN A 131 20.56 -20.69 -12.10
N LEU A 132 19.99 -20.33 -10.96
CA LEU A 132 20.73 -20.23 -9.69
C LEU A 132 20.77 -21.57 -8.96
N SER A 133 21.87 -21.82 -8.26
CA SER A 133 21.95 -23.00 -7.39
C SER A 133 21.05 -22.81 -6.16
N PRO A 134 20.55 -23.90 -5.55
CA PRO A 134 19.75 -23.82 -4.32
C PRO A 134 20.45 -23.04 -3.19
N ALA A 135 21.78 -23.13 -3.09
CA ALA A 135 22.56 -22.42 -2.09
C ALA A 135 22.55 -20.90 -2.31
N ILE A 136 22.62 -20.43 -3.57
CA ILE A 136 22.54 -19.01 -3.90
C ILE A 136 21.13 -18.49 -3.63
N ILE A 137 20.10 -19.25 -4.02
CA ILE A 137 18.70 -18.91 -3.77
C ILE A 137 18.46 -18.74 -2.26
N GLN A 138 18.97 -19.67 -1.45
CA GLN A 138 18.85 -19.59 0.01
C GLN A 138 19.52 -18.34 0.58
N LYS A 139 20.70 -17.98 0.07
CA LYS A 139 21.44 -16.77 0.49
C LYS A 139 20.68 -15.49 0.13
N GLU A 140 20.05 -15.44 -1.04
CA GLU A 140 19.22 -14.30 -1.44
C GLU A 140 17.94 -14.18 -0.60
N TYR A 141 17.31 -15.31 -0.25
CA TYR A 141 16.19 -15.29 0.70
C TYR A 141 16.61 -14.86 2.11
N GLU A 142 17.79 -15.26 2.58
CA GLU A 142 18.34 -14.77 3.86
C GLU A 142 18.56 -13.26 3.82
N ARG A 143 19.15 -12.74 2.72
CA ARG A 143 19.34 -11.30 2.53
C ARG A 143 18.02 -10.54 2.56
N ILE A 144 17.01 -11.00 1.83
CA ILE A 144 15.66 -10.38 1.86
C ILE A 144 15.06 -10.46 3.26
N THR A 145 15.25 -11.57 3.96
CA THR A 145 14.75 -11.75 5.33
C THR A 145 15.32 -10.72 6.28
N ILE A 146 16.64 -10.47 6.22
CA ILE A 146 17.31 -9.45 7.03
C ILE A 146 16.79 -8.06 6.68
N GLU A 147 16.78 -7.71 5.39
CA GLU A 147 16.40 -6.36 4.95
C GLU A 147 14.92 -6.04 5.25
N LEU A 148 14.02 -7.00 5.02
CA LEU A 148 12.60 -6.86 5.31
C LEU A 148 12.31 -6.82 6.82
N SER A 149 12.99 -7.66 7.62
CA SER A 149 12.82 -7.66 9.08
C SER A 149 13.27 -6.33 9.69
N TRP A 150 14.41 -5.82 9.23
CA TRP A 150 14.90 -4.50 9.60
C TRP A 150 13.90 -3.42 9.19
N LYS A 151 13.56 -3.34 7.89
CA LYS A 151 12.81 -2.21 7.36
C LYS A 151 11.36 -2.17 7.86
N SER A 152 10.70 -3.32 7.92
CA SER A 152 9.34 -3.44 8.47
C SER A 152 9.29 -3.02 9.94
N SER A 153 10.32 -3.35 10.73
CA SER A 153 10.42 -2.91 12.14
C SER A 153 10.73 -1.41 12.23
N LYS A 154 11.63 -0.90 11.39
CA LYS A 154 12.02 0.52 11.36
C LYS A 154 10.85 1.45 11.03
N ILE A 155 9.96 1.04 10.12
CA ILE A 155 8.73 1.78 9.80
C ILE A 155 7.84 1.98 11.05
N GLU A 156 7.85 1.02 11.98
CA GLU A 156 7.14 1.08 13.27
C GLU A 156 7.95 1.78 14.39
N GLY A 157 9.13 2.33 14.08
CA GLY A 157 9.94 3.10 15.03
C GLY A 157 11.07 2.30 15.71
N ASN A 158 11.36 1.07 15.27
CA ASN A 158 12.52 0.33 15.73
C ASN A 158 13.83 1.03 15.32
N THR A 159 14.78 1.10 16.26
CA THR A 159 16.02 1.88 16.16
C THR A 159 17.24 1.07 15.71
N TYR A 160 17.11 -0.24 15.52
CA TYR A 160 18.20 -1.09 15.01
C TYR A 160 18.69 -0.60 13.64
N SER A 161 20.01 -0.63 13.45
CA SER A 161 20.59 -0.47 12.12
C SER A 161 20.44 -1.77 11.31
N LEU A 162 20.65 -1.69 10.00
CA LEU A 162 20.65 -2.87 9.14
C LEU A 162 21.79 -3.84 9.53
N ILE A 163 22.95 -3.31 9.92
CA ILE A 163 24.11 -4.11 10.36
C ILE A 163 23.80 -4.81 11.67
N ASP A 164 23.23 -4.10 12.65
CA ASP A 164 22.83 -4.69 13.93
C ASP A 164 21.75 -5.77 13.74
N THR A 165 20.85 -5.56 12.77
CA THR A 165 19.83 -6.56 12.41
C THR A 165 20.46 -7.81 11.80
N GLU A 166 21.47 -7.66 10.94
CA GLU A 166 22.21 -8.78 10.37
C GLU A 166 22.94 -9.59 11.46
N ILE A 167 23.65 -8.90 12.36
CA ILE A 167 24.34 -9.53 13.50
C ILE A 167 23.33 -10.26 14.40
N LEU A 168 22.19 -9.63 14.71
CA LEU A 168 21.16 -10.24 15.53
C LEU A 168 20.60 -11.52 14.90
N ILE A 169 20.32 -11.51 13.59
CA ILE A 169 19.72 -12.65 12.90
C ILE A 169 20.73 -13.80 12.70
N LYS A 170 21.98 -13.48 12.33
CA LYS A 170 23.00 -14.49 11.98
C LYS A 170 23.77 -15.02 13.17
N GLU A 171 24.09 -14.16 14.13
CA GLU A 171 24.97 -14.47 15.26
C GLU A 171 24.20 -14.57 16.58
N HIS A 172 22.89 -14.29 16.59
CA HIS A 172 22.07 -14.25 17.80
C HIS A 172 22.60 -13.29 18.87
N LYS A 173 23.25 -12.20 18.43
CA LYS A 173 23.86 -11.21 19.31
C LYS A 173 23.06 -9.91 19.29
N GLU A 174 22.52 -9.54 20.44
CA GLU A 174 21.78 -8.29 20.61
C GLU A 174 22.73 -7.08 20.59
N ALA A 175 22.27 -5.98 19.98
CA ALA A 175 23.00 -4.72 19.95
C ALA A 175 22.84 -3.97 21.28
N SER A 176 23.93 -3.38 21.77
CA SER A 176 23.92 -2.61 23.02
C SER A 176 23.11 -1.31 22.89
N GLY A 177 22.35 -0.96 23.92
CA GLY A 177 21.62 0.32 23.98
C GLY A 177 20.22 0.30 23.39
N HIS A 178 19.76 -0.83 22.85
CA HIS A 178 18.39 -1.01 22.36
C HIS A 178 17.51 -1.72 23.38
N LYS A 179 16.19 -1.59 23.23
CA LYS A 179 15.22 -2.31 24.06
C LYS A 179 15.13 -3.77 23.60
N LYS A 180 14.85 -4.68 24.54
CA LYS A 180 14.71 -6.12 24.24
C LYS A 180 13.55 -6.39 23.27
N GLU A 181 12.49 -5.61 23.36
CA GLU A 181 11.33 -5.69 22.49
C GLU A 181 11.68 -5.36 21.03
N GLU A 182 12.68 -4.51 20.79
CA GLU A 182 13.15 -4.18 19.44
C GLU A 182 13.86 -5.37 18.79
N ALA A 183 14.70 -6.06 19.54
CA ALA A 183 15.34 -7.31 19.09
C ALA A 183 14.30 -8.39 18.82
N THR A 184 13.34 -8.55 19.74
CA THR A 184 12.26 -9.53 19.65
C THR A 184 11.39 -9.28 18.42
N MET A 185 11.07 -8.01 18.12
CA MET A 185 10.33 -7.63 16.92
C MET A 185 11.03 -8.09 15.64
N ILE A 186 12.35 -7.91 15.54
CA ILE A 186 13.14 -8.34 14.37
C ILE A 186 13.17 -9.86 14.25
N LEU A 187 13.43 -10.56 15.36
CA LEU A 187 13.45 -12.03 15.39
C LEU A 187 12.08 -12.63 15.03
N ASN A 188 10.99 -11.99 15.44
CA ASN A 188 9.64 -12.39 15.07
C ASN A 188 9.38 -12.25 13.57
N HIS A 189 9.87 -11.17 12.94
CA HIS A 189 9.78 -11.03 11.48
C HIS A 189 10.52 -12.17 10.77
N LYS A 190 11.75 -12.47 11.20
CA LYS A 190 12.54 -13.59 10.66
C LYS A 190 11.80 -14.91 10.80
N LYS A 191 11.31 -15.23 12.00
CA LYS A 191 10.53 -16.45 12.28
C LYS A 191 9.27 -16.54 11.43
N THR A 192 8.59 -15.42 11.23
CA THR A 192 7.39 -15.34 10.40
C THR A 192 7.69 -15.58 8.92
N LEU A 193 8.80 -15.02 8.41
CA LEU A 193 9.23 -15.24 7.03
C LEU A 193 9.62 -16.70 6.78
N ASP A 194 10.36 -17.33 7.71
CA ASP A 194 10.67 -18.77 7.62
C ASP A 194 9.39 -19.62 7.57
N TYR A 195 8.38 -19.27 8.38
CA TYR A 195 7.08 -19.92 8.34
C TYR A 195 6.40 -19.75 6.98
N ILE A 196 6.40 -18.53 6.41
CA ILE A 196 5.83 -18.25 5.10
C ILE A 196 6.54 -19.06 4.00
N PHE A 197 7.88 -19.06 3.96
CA PHE A 197 8.66 -19.82 2.98
C PHE A 197 8.38 -21.32 3.06
N SER A 198 8.30 -21.86 4.28
CA SER A 198 8.03 -23.29 4.52
C SER A 198 6.58 -23.69 4.22
N ASN A 199 5.66 -22.72 4.10
CA ASN A 199 4.22 -22.97 3.95
C ASN A 199 3.61 -22.20 2.77
N LYS A 200 4.39 -21.88 1.72
CA LYS A 200 3.95 -20.99 0.63
C LYS A 200 2.60 -21.36 0.02
N GLU A 201 2.32 -22.67 -0.12
CA GLU A 201 1.08 -23.18 -0.70
C GLU A 201 -0.18 -22.76 0.09
N LYS A 202 -0.07 -22.56 1.41
CA LYS A 202 -1.19 -22.09 2.24
C LYS A 202 -1.65 -20.70 1.81
N PHE A 203 -0.73 -19.84 1.37
CA PHE A 203 -1.03 -18.45 1.06
C PHE A 203 -1.56 -18.22 -0.37
N LYS A 204 -1.76 -19.30 -1.16
CA LYS A 204 -2.47 -19.21 -2.45
C LYS A 204 -3.95 -18.82 -2.25
N LYS A 205 -4.55 -19.30 -1.16
CA LYS A 205 -5.91 -18.96 -0.72
C LYS A 205 -5.89 -18.53 0.75
N ILE A 206 -6.09 -17.24 1.00
CA ILE A 206 -6.01 -16.65 2.33
C ILE A 206 -7.30 -16.91 3.12
N SER A 207 -7.15 -17.38 4.35
CA SER A 207 -8.23 -17.42 5.35
C SER A 207 -7.92 -16.52 6.55
N LEU A 208 -8.94 -16.26 7.38
CA LEU A 208 -8.76 -15.58 8.67
C LEU A 208 -7.68 -16.26 9.52
N ARG A 209 -7.67 -17.61 9.55
CA ARG A 209 -6.70 -18.38 10.33
C ARG A 209 -5.26 -18.14 9.88
N ASP A 210 -5.02 -18.04 8.57
CA ASP A 210 -3.68 -17.75 8.05
C ASP A 210 -3.18 -16.38 8.51
N ILE A 211 -4.11 -15.40 8.57
CA ILE A 211 -3.81 -14.04 9.05
C ILE A 211 -3.51 -14.05 10.55
N GLU A 212 -4.31 -14.77 11.35
CA GLU A 212 -4.08 -14.92 12.79
C GLU A 212 -2.78 -15.66 13.11
N ASP A 213 -2.44 -16.70 12.36
CA ASP A 213 -1.21 -17.47 12.56
C ASP A 213 0.03 -16.60 12.25
N VAL A 214 0.00 -15.79 11.18
CA VAL A 214 1.06 -14.82 10.89
C VAL A 214 1.15 -13.74 11.97
N HIS A 215 0.02 -13.19 12.41
CA HIS A 215 -0.01 -12.19 13.48
C HIS A 215 0.57 -12.75 14.79
N ARG A 216 0.19 -13.96 15.19
CA ARG A 216 0.69 -14.63 16.40
C ARG A 216 2.21 -14.76 16.40
N LEU A 217 2.80 -15.10 15.25
CA LEU A 217 4.26 -15.17 15.11
C LEU A 217 4.92 -13.80 15.19
N LEU A 218 4.29 -12.76 14.64
CA LEU A 218 4.83 -11.40 14.63
C LEU A 218 4.82 -10.72 16.00
N VAL A 219 3.84 -11.01 16.84
CA VAL A 219 3.66 -10.34 18.14
C VAL A 219 4.06 -11.21 19.34
N GLY A 220 4.59 -12.41 19.10
CA GLY A 220 5.08 -13.30 20.15
C GLY A 220 6.06 -12.59 21.09
N ASP A 221 5.90 -12.79 22.39
CA ASP A 221 6.74 -12.19 23.44
C ASP A 221 6.79 -10.65 23.48
N LEU A 222 5.87 -9.97 22.78
CA LEU A 222 5.71 -8.50 22.82
C LEU A 222 4.56 -8.02 23.72
N GLY A 223 3.92 -8.93 24.46
CA GLY A 223 2.82 -8.59 25.37
C GLY A 223 1.52 -8.18 24.68
N VAL A 224 1.30 -8.63 23.43
CA VAL A 224 0.09 -8.35 22.64
C VAL A 224 -0.84 -9.56 22.68
N GLU A 225 -2.15 -9.32 22.86
CA GLU A 225 -3.14 -10.40 22.82
C GLU A 225 -3.27 -11.02 21.42
N PHE A 226 -3.55 -12.32 21.37
CA PHE A 226 -3.75 -13.05 20.12
C PHE A 226 -5.22 -13.08 19.69
N GLY A 227 -5.43 -13.13 18.38
CA GLY A 227 -6.76 -13.19 17.78
C GLY A 227 -7.40 -11.80 17.65
N LEU A 228 -8.63 -11.78 17.15
CA LEU A 228 -9.35 -10.53 16.91
C LEU A 228 -9.57 -9.74 18.21
N ARG A 229 -9.28 -8.43 18.15
CA ARG A 229 -9.48 -7.57 19.32
C ARG A 229 -10.95 -7.37 19.65
N SER A 230 -11.23 -7.19 20.95
CA SER A 230 -12.55 -6.84 21.48
C SER A 230 -12.68 -5.38 21.89
N LYS A 231 -11.56 -4.64 21.96
CA LYS A 231 -11.49 -3.24 22.38
C LYS A 231 -11.33 -2.31 21.17
N SER A 232 -11.86 -1.10 21.29
CA SER A 232 -11.64 -0.03 20.30
C SER A 232 -10.18 0.44 20.31
N VAL A 233 -9.67 0.87 19.15
CA VAL A 233 -8.31 1.42 19.01
C VAL A 233 -8.35 2.77 18.31
N GLY A 234 -7.48 3.67 18.75
CA GLY A 234 -7.18 4.92 18.06
C GLY A 234 -5.92 4.76 17.20
N ILE A 235 -5.85 5.48 16.08
CA ILE A 235 -4.65 5.53 15.24
C ILE A 235 -4.06 6.93 15.32
N THR A 236 -2.81 7.03 15.75
CA THR A 236 -2.10 8.30 15.86
C THR A 236 -1.97 8.98 14.49
N GLY A 237 -2.23 10.29 14.46
CA GLY A 237 -2.11 11.11 13.26
C GLY A 237 -3.31 11.01 12.32
N THR A 238 -4.47 10.52 12.78
CA THR A 238 -5.70 10.52 11.98
C THR A 238 -6.96 10.52 12.83
N ASN A 239 -8.03 11.11 12.29
CA ASN A 239 -9.38 11.04 12.84
C ASN A 239 -10.16 9.79 12.39
N TYR A 240 -9.53 8.89 11.64
CA TYR A 240 -10.07 7.58 11.31
C TYR A 240 -10.31 6.72 12.54
N ARG A 241 -11.45 6.03 12.55
CA ARG A 241 -11.87 5.07 13.57
C ARG A 241 -12.22 3.75 12.89
N PRO A 242 -11.40 2.70 13.10
CA PRO A 242 -11.70 1.37 12.58
C PRO A 242 -12.89 0.75 13.32
N LEU A 243 -13.34 -0.41 12.84
CA LEU A 243 -14.39 -1.20 13.48
C LEU A 243 -14.03 -1.49 14.95
N ASP A 244 -14.97 -1.42 15.87
CA ASP A 244 -14.76 -1.66 17.30
C ASP A 244 -15.44 -2.93 17.83
N ASN A 245 -16.34 -3.51 17.04
CA ASN A 245 -17.04 -4.74 17.37
C ASN A 245 -16.33 -5.97 16.77
N VAL A 246 -16.01 -6.96 17.60
CA VAL A 246 -15.32 -8.19 17.18
C VAL A 246 -16.04 -8.97 16.07
N HIS A 247 -17.39 -8.98 16.06
CA HIS A 247 -18.16 -9.65 15.01
C HIS A 247 -18.07 -8.90 13.68
N GLN A 248 -18.12 -7.56 13.71
CA GLN A 248 -17.92 -6.75 12.51
C GLN A 248 -16.49 -6.84 11.98
N ILE A 249 -15.50 -6.86 12.88
CA ILE A 249 -14.10 -7.08 12.51
C ILE A 249 -13.96 -8.44 11.80
N LYS A 250 -14.52 -9.50 12.38
CA LYS A 250 -14.50 -10.84 11.78
C LYS A 250 -15.13 -10.85 10.39
N GLU A 251 -16.33 -10.28 10.26
CA GLU A 251 -17.04 -10.18 8.97
C GLU A 251 -16.23 -9.39 7.93
N ALA A 252 -15.58 -8.29 8.34
CA ALA A 252 -14.73 -7.49 7.46
C ALA A 252 -13.48 -8.26 7.01
N VAL A 253 -12.85 -9.04 7.89
CA VAL A 253 -11.71 -9.90 7.52
C VAL A 253 -12.15 -11.02 6.57
N GLU A 254 -13.31 -11.63 6.80
CA GLU A 254 -13.86 -12.67 5.92
C GLU A 254 -14.18 -12.11 4.52
N LYS A 255 -14.86 -10.96 4.43
CA LYS A 255 -15.11 -10.23 3.16
C LYS A 255 -13.82 -9.83 2.46
N MET A 256 -12.82 -9.38 3.21
CA MET A 256 -11.50 -9.08 2.67
C MET A 256 -10.85 -10.35 2.10
N SER A 257 -10.89 -11.48 2.81
CA SER A 257 -10.35 -12.75 2.32
C SER A 257 -11.04 -13.20 1.03
N GLU A 258 -12.36 -13.05 0.92
CA GLU A 258 -13.09 -13.32 -0.33
C GLU A 258 -12.61 -12.42 -1.48
N CYS A 259 -12.52 -11.11 -1.26
CA CYS A 259 -12.01 -10.15 -2.24
C CYS A 259 -10.60 -10.53 -2.71
N ILE A 260 -9.68 -10.82 -1.79
CA ILE A 260 -8.30 -11.21 -2.11
C ILE A 260 -8.26 -12.52 -2.89
N ASN A 261 -9.05 -13.51 -2.49
CA ASN A 261 -9.07 -14.81 -3.16
C ASN A 261 -9.71 -14.74 -4.56
N SER A 262 -10.54 -13.73 -4.82
CA SER A 262 -11.11 -13.47 -6.15
C SER A 262 -10.14 -12.76 -7.12
N ALA A 263 -9.06 -12.15 -6.62
CA ALA A 263 -8.07 -11.51 -7.47
C ALA A 263 -7.28 -12.56 -8.28
N GLU A 264 -7.15 -12.33 -9.59
CA GLU A 264 -6.56 -13.28 -10.53
C GLU A 264 -5.02 -13.33 -10.45
N ASP A 265 -4.38 -12.24 -10.03
CA ASP A 265 -2.94 -12.12 -9.99
C ASP A 265 -2.39 -11.85 -8.56
N PRO A 266 -1.15 -12.29 -8.27
CA PRO A 266 -0.54 -12.15 -6.95
C PRO A 266 -0.25 -10.69 -6.56
N TRP A 267 -0.11 -9.76 -7.51
CA TRP A 267 0.17 -8.35 -7.21
C TRP A 267 -1.06 -7.64 -6.65
N ASN A 268 -2.23 -7.82 -7.27
CA ASN A 268 -3.50 -7.35 -6.71
C ASN A 268 -3.74 -7.95 -5.32
N LYS A 269 -3.51 -9.26 -5.14
CA LYS A 269 -3.61 -9.90 -3.81
C LYS A 269 -2.74 -9.20 -2.78
N ALA A 270 -1.48 -8.93 -3.12
CA ALA A 270 -0.52 -8.32 -2.21
C ALA A 270 -0.85 -6.85 -1.90
N LEU A 271 -1.21 -6.05 -2.91
CA LEU A 271 -1.59 -4.64 -2.71
C LEU A 271 -2.86 -4.52 -1.87
N ILE A 272 -3.88 -5.34 -2.15
CA ILE A 272 -5.12 -5.39 -1.36
C ILE A 272 -4.78 -5.76 0.09
N MET A 273 -3.91 -6.75 0.30
CA MET A 273 -3.52 -7.17 1.65
C MET A 273 -2.81 -6.07 2.44
N LEU A 274 -1.89 -5.32 1.81
CA LEU A 274 -1.20 -4.18 2.43
C LEU A 274 -2.18 -3.13 2.96
N LEU A 275 -3.22 -2.85 2.18
CA LEU A 275 -4.23 -1.82 2.47
C LEU A 275 -5.26 -2.31 3.48
N ALA A 276 -5.86 -3.47 3.22
CA ALA A 276 -7.08 -3.90 3.88
C ALA A 276 -6.88 -4.33 5.33
N VAL A 277 -5.84 -5.13 5.65
CA VAL A 277 -5.56 -5.52 7.05
C VAL A 277 -5.22 -4.28 7.88
N ALA A 278 -4.42 -3.38 7.32
CA ALA A 278 -4.07 -2.13 7.97
C ALA A 278 -5.31 -1.24 8.17
N TYR A 279 -6.27 -1.24 7.25
CA TYR A 279 -7.50 -0.44 7.36
C TYR A 279 -8.49 -1.01 8.38
N ILE A 280 -8.68 -2.34 8.40
CA ILE A 280 -9.57 -3.02 9.36
C ILE A 280 -9.03 -2.91 10.79
N GLN A 281 -7.70 -2.95 10.98
CA GLN A 281 -7.05 -3.05 12.30
C GLN A 281 -7.63 -4.22 13.14
N PRO A 282 -7.57 -5.48 12.66
CA PRO A 282 -8.24 -6.59 13.34
C PRO A 282 -7.64 -6.97 14.70
N PHE A 283 -6.38 -6.63 14.95
CA PHE A 283 -5.62 -7.02 16.15
C PHE A 283 -5.36 -5.83 17.08
N GLU A 284 -5.00 -6.10 18.33
CA GLU A 284 -4.63 -5.08 19.32
C GLU A 284 -3.41 -4.25 18.87
N ASP A 285 -2.37 -4.92 18.39
CA ASP A 285 -1.18 -4.31 17.76
C ASP A 285 -0.63 -5.25 16.67
N GLY A 286 0.28 -4.76 15.84
CA GLY A 286 0.96 -5.54 14.79
C GLY A 286 0.26 -5.51 13.44
N ASN A 287 -0.89 -4.85 13.31
CA ASN A 287 -1.70 -4.84 12.08
C ASN A 287 -0.92 -4.48 10.80
N LYS A 288 -0.10 -3.42 10.85
CA LYS A 288 0.71 -2.97 9.71
C LYS A 288 1.88 -3.91 9.39
N ARG A 289 2.47 -4.56 10.40
CA ARG A 289 3.49 -5.59 10.22
C ARG A 289 2.86 -6.83 9.57
N THR A 290 1.71 -7.27 10.09
CA THR A 290 0.94 -8.38 9.52
C THR A 290 0.57 -8.12 8.07
N SER A 291 0.10 -6.91 7.73
CA SER A 291 -0.26 -6.58 6.34
C SER A 291 0.92 -6.70 5.38
N ARG A 292 2.11 -6.20 5.76
CA ARG A 292 3.35 -6.33 4.96
C ARG A 292 3.78 -7.77 4.75
N LEU A 293 3.71 -8.59 5.80
CA LEU A 293 4.21 -9.97 5.75
C LEU A 293 3.27 -10.87 4.97
N ILE A 294 1.96 -10.71 5.13
CA ILE A 294 0.99 -11.50 4.35
C ILE A 294 0.95 -11.04 2.89
N ALA A 295 1.16 -9.75 2.61
CA ALA A 295 1.33 -9.29 1.23
C ALA A 295 2.50 -9.99 0.55
N ASN A 296 3.64 -10.12 1.23
CA ASN A 296 4.76 -10.91 0.73
C ASN A 296 4.45 -12.42 0.66
N ALA A 297 3.66 -12.96 1.59
CA ALA A 297 3.22 -14.34 1.51
C ALA A 297 2.39 -14.61 0.23
N CYS A 298 1.51 -13.70 -0.17
CA CYS A 298 0.77 -13.78 -1.42
C CYS A 298 1.70 -13.77 -2.65
N LEU A 299 2.74 -12.92 -2.65
CA LEU A 299 3.72 -12.88 -3.75
C LEU A 299 4.53 -14.18 -3.83
N ILE A 300 5.06 -14.63 -2.69
CA ILE A 300 5.86 -15.87 -2.59
C ILE A 300 5.04 -17.09 -3.01
N ALA A 301 3.75 -17.16 -2.63
CA ALA A 301 2.84 -18.23 -3.03
C ALA A 301 2.53 -18.24 -4.54
N GLY A 302 2.66 -17.09 -5.21
CA GLY A 302 2.55 -16.94 -6.66
C GLY A 302 3.88 -17.06 -7.40
N ASP A 303 4.95 -17.50 -6.73
CA ASP A 303 6.33 -17.56 -7.27
C ASP A 303 6.79 -16.20 -7.82
N VAL A 304 6.41 -15.12 -7.13
CA VAL A 304 6.76 -13.73 -7.44
C VAL A 304 7.82 -13.22 -6.47
N CYS A 305 8.72 -12.37 -6.96
CA CYS A 305 9.74 -11.73 -6.12
C CYS A 305 9.10 -10.94 -4.96
N PRO A 306 9.48 -11.21 -3.70
CA PRO A 306 8.95 -10.50 -2.55
C PRO A 306 9.47 -9.05 -2.46
N LEU A 307 8.70 -8.19 -1.80
CA LEU A 307 9.05 -6.80 -1.53
C LEU A 307 9.94 -6.68 -0.29
N SER A 308 11.03 -5.93 -0.41
CA SER A 308 11.93 -5.65 0.72
C SER A 308 11.55 -4.37 1.48
N PHE A 309 10.89 -3.41 0.83
CA PHE A 309 10.63 -2.05 1.33
C PHE A 309 11.89 -1.24 1.66
N ARG A 310 13.10 -1.79 1.46
CA ARG A 310 14.39 -1.21 1.89
C ARG A 310 14.56 0.27 1.54
N SER A 311 14.16 0.67 0.33
CA SER A 311 14.34 2.04 -0.16
C SER A 311 13.18 2.99 0.19
N VAL A 312 12.11 2.51 0.83
CA VAL A 312 10.93 3.33 1.16
C VAL A 312 11.23 4.25 2.34
N ASP A 313 10.92 5.53 2.24
CA ASP A 313 10.99 6.42 3.39
C ASP A 313 9.89 6.10 4.43
N GLU A 314 10.22 6.12 5.72
CA GLU A 314 9.24 5.77 6.76
C GLU A 314 8.06 6.76 6.81
N SER A 315 8.29 8.04 6.49
CA SER A 315 7.24 9.05 6.45
C SER A 315 6.31 8.86 5.25
N ASP A 316 6.85 8.48 4.08
CA ASP A 316 6.05 8.28 2.87
C ASP A 316 5.16 7.04 2.99
N TYR A 317 5.66 5.97 3.61
CA TYR A 317 4.82 4.81 3.92
C TYR A 317 3.68 5.17 4.88
N LYS A 318 3.97 5.96 5.92
CA LYS A 318 2.94 6.45 6.85
C LYS A 318 1.91 7.32 6.15
N LYS A 319 2.33 8.27 5.31
CA LYS A 319 1.42 9.09 4.48
C LYS A 319 0.55 8.24 3.58
N ALA A 320 1.11 7.22 2.91
CA ALA A 320 0.35 6.33 2.04
C ALA A 320 -0.75 5.58 2.78
N ILE A 321 -0.47 5.09 4.00
CA ILE A 321 -1.46 4.45 4.87
C ILE A 321 -2.53 5.45 5.32
N LEU A 322 -2.13 6.63 5.81
CA LEU A 322 -3.09 7.62 6.29
C LEU A 322 -4.00 8.13 5.17
N LEU A 323 -3.46 8.30 3.96
CA LEU A 323 -4.23 8.71 2.79
C LEU A 323 -5.34 7.70 2.48
N PHE A 324 -5.03 6.40 2.62
CA PHE A 324 -6.03 5.35 2.45
C PHE A 324 -7.06 5.35 3.58
N TYR A 325 -6.64 5.56 4.83
CA TYR A 325 -7.54 5.60 5.98
C TYR A 325 -8.54 6.76 5.90
N GLU A 326 -8.07 7.92 5.48
CA GLU A 326 -8.82 9.16 5.51
C GLU A 326 -9.68 9.35 4.27
N LEU A 327 -9.16 8.99 3.09
CA LEU A 327 -9.81 9.28 1.80
C LEU A 327 -10.19 8.03 1.00
N GLY A 328 -9.84 6.83 1.48
CA GLY A 328 -9.97 5.61 0.67
C GLY A 328 -9.06 5.64 -0.56
N ASN A 329 -7.97 6.40 -0.55
CA ASN A 329 -7.11 6.58 -1.72
C ASN A 329 -5.83 5.75 -1.62
N ALA A 330 -5.68 4.80 -2.54
CA ALA A 330 -4.60 3.82 -2.62
C ALA A 330 -3.43 4.26 -3.52
N SER A 331 -3.49 5.44 -4.15
CA SER A 331 -2.53 5.88 -5.17
C SER A 331 -1.07 5.88 -4.68
N LEU A 332 -0.81 6.43 -3.49
CA LEU A 332 0.53 6.44 -2.90
C LEU A 332 1.04 5.02 -2.58
N MET A 333 0.17 4.18 -1.99
CA MET A 333 0.55 2.80 -1.66
C MET A 333 0.82 1.98 -2.93
N LYS A 334 0.02 2.15 -3.98
CA LYS A 334 0.25 1.54 -5.30
C LYS A 334 1.60 1.97 -5.88
N SER A 335 1.97 3.25 -5.78
CA SER A 335 3.29 3.73 -6.23
C SER A 335 4.42 3.08 -5.48
N ILE A 336 4.35 3.10 -4.14
CA ILE A 336 5.35 2.44 -3.29
C ILE A 336 5.46 0.96 -3.67
N PHE A 337 4.33 0.28 -3.87
CA PHE A 337 4.31 -1.12 -4.29
C PHE A 337 5.04 -1.34 -5.62
N LEU A 338 4.72 -0.57 -6.66
CA LEU A 338 5.34 -0.69 -7.99
C LEU A 338 6.84 -0.37 -7.94
N GLU A 339 7.23 0.68 -7.22
CA GLU A 339 8.62 1.07 -7.02
C GLU A 339 9.41 -0.02 -6.28
N GLN A 340 8.82 -0.60 -5.23
CA GLN A 340 9.46 -1.68 -4.47
C GLN A 340 9.53 -2.99 -5.25
N PHE A 341 8.53 -3.29 -6.06
CA PHE A 341 8.57 -4.46 -6.93
C PHE A 341 9.67 -4.32 -7.99
N ASN A 342 9.75 -3.16 -8.63
CA ASN A 342 10.81 -2.82 -9.57
C ASN A 342 12.19 -2.90 -8.91
N PHE A 343 12.34 -2.30 -7.72
CA PHE A 343 13.58 -2.38 -6.95
C PHE A 343 13.95 -3.83 -6.65
N ALA A 344 13.00 -4.65 -6.19
CA ALA A 344 13.27 -6.03 -5.83
C ALA A 344 13.71 -6.87 -7.03
N VAL A 345 13.00 -6.79 -8.16
CA VAL A 345 13.38 -7.48 -9.39
C VAL A 345 14.73 -6.98 -9.93
N SER A 346 15.13 -5.74 -9.69
CA SER A 346 16.42 -5.23 -10.17
C SER A 346 17.60 -5.53 -9.26
N ASN A 347 17.41 -5.88 -7.98
CA ASN A 347 18.48 -5.92 -6.97
C ASN A 347 18.67 -7.27 -6.26
N TYR A 348 17.73 -8.20 -6.38
CA TYR A 348 17.79 -9.52 -5.77
C TYR A 348 17.79 -10.63 -6.82
N PHE A 349 18.38 -11.78 -6.45
CA PHE A 349 18.47 -12.98 -7.28
C PHE A 349 19.12 -12.68 -8.65
N LEU A 350 20.24 -11.95 -8.60
CA LEU A 350 21.05 -11.55 -9.76
C LEU A 350 22.17 -12.54 -10.07
#